data_AF-A0A4Q2XW39-F1
#
_entry.id   AF-A0A4Q2XW39-F1
#
_cell.length_a   1.000
_cell.length_b   1.000
_cell.length_c   1.000
_cell.angle_alpha   90.00
_cell.angle_beta   90.00
_cell.angle_gamma   90.00
#
_symmetry.space_group_name_H-M   'P 1'
#
loop_
_entity.id
_entity.type
_entity.pdbx_description
1 polymer ?
#
loop_
_entity_poly.entity_id
_entity_poly.type
_entity_poly.pdbx_seq_one_letter_code
_entity_poly.pdbx_strand_id
1 'polypeptide(L)'
;MLTQPIPEVTSGDVDRVVRRDFPEEKHAEVLEILSVYGRESWQCGEDRVRLAALKLADGDVGKLRGEIDRAVLDYHGVISGAEYPGYAVEVGCCGLPMDDEHCEHAAHAKEVIDDDWRQYRVWLEG
;
A
#
# COMPACT_ATOMS: atom_id res chain seq x y z
N MET A 1 20.77 7.80 3.46
CA MET A 1 19.57 6.97 3.18
C MET A 1 18.37 7.89 3.19
N LEU A 2 17.54 7.85 2.15
CA LEU A 2 16.25 8.53 2.15
C LEU A 2 15.29 7.74 3.04
N THR A 3 14.54 8.44 3.89
CA THR A 3 13.60 7.82 4.82
C THR A 3 12.20 7.87 4.24
N GLN A 4 11.58 6.72 4.00
CA GLN A 4 10.17 6.61 3.64
C GLN A 4 9.33 6.57 4.93
N PRO A 5 8.32 7.44 5.08
CA PRO A 5 7.39 7.35 6.21
C PRO A 5 6.63 6.02 6.23
N ILE A 6 6.08 5.64 7.38
CA ILE A 6 5.26 4.44 7.52
C ILE A 6 3.95 4.87 8.17
N PRO A 7 2.79 4.48 7.62
CA PRO A 7 1.52 4.85 8.23
C PRO A 7 1.30 4.08 9.52
N GLU A 8 0.96 4.81 10.58
CA GLU A 8 0.40 4.25 11.80
C GLU A 8 -1.10 4.04 11.58
N VAL A 9 -1.52 2.77 11.48
CA VAL A 9 -2.88 2.36 11.12
C VAL A 9 -3.38 1.29 12.05
N THR A 10 -4.70 1.20 12.15
CA THR A 10 -5.42 0.28 13.02
C THR A 10 -6.49 -0.48 12.24
N SER A 11 -7.02 -1.55 12.84
CA SER A 11 -8.19 -2.26 12.30
C SER A 11 -9.41 -1.35 12.13
N GLY A 12 -9.53 -0.28 12.94
CA GLY A 12 -10.59 0.71 12.78
C GLY A 12 -10.46 1.53 11.50
N ASP A 13 -9.25 1.74 11.00
CA ASP A 13 -9.01 2.37 9.71
C ASP A 13 -9.44 1.46 8.56
N VAL A 14 -9.14 0.15 8.67
CA VAL A 14 -9.59 -0.87 7.71
C VAL A 14 -11.12 -0.86 7.63
N ASP A 15 -11.82 -0.96 8.77
CA ASP A 15 -13.28 -0.97 8.82
C ASP A 15 -13.89 0.32 8.23
N ARG A 16 -13.27 1.48 8.50
CA ARG A 16 -13.70 2.76 7.95
C ARG A 16 -13.61 2.77 6.43
N VAL A 17 -12.47 2.35 5.87
CA VAL A 17 -12.23 2.33 4.42
C VAL A 17 -13.16 1.34 3.72
N VAL A 18 -13.39 0.15 4.29
CA VAL A 18 -14.37 -0.81 3.76
C VAL A 18 -15.76 -0.18 3.65
N ARG A 19 -16.19 0.51 4.70
CA ARG A 19 -17.51 1.18 4.70
C ARG A 19 -17.62 2.35 3.73
N ARG A 20 -16.50 3.03 3.48
CA ARG A 20 -16.41 4.18 2.57
C ARG A 20 -16.45 3.75 1.10
N ASP A 21 -15.67 2.74 0.74
CA ASP A 21 -15.36 2.43 -0.66
C ASP A 21 -16.24 1.31 -1.25
N PHE A 22 -16.91 0.52 -0.40
CA PHE A 22 -17.72 -0.60 -0.84
C PHE A 22 -19.20 -0.43 -0.43
N PRO A 23 -20.15 -0.93 -1.24
CA PRO A 23 -21.56 -0.90 -0.88
C PRO A 23 -21.85 -1.84 0.31
N GLU A 24 -22.85 -1.50 1.11
CA GLU A 24 -23.14 -2.16 2.41
C GLU A 24 -23.32 -3.68 2.29
N GLU A 25 -24.00 -4.13 1.24
CA GLU A 25 -24.22 -5.55 0.96
C GLU A 25 -22.92 -6.34 0.67
N LYS A 26 -21.82 -5.64 0.41
CA LYS A 26 -20.49 -6.23 0.16
C LYS A 26 -19.55 -6.18 1.35
N HIS A 27 -19.87 -5.46 2.43
CA HIS A 27 -18.95 -5.29 3.57
C HIS A 27 -18.52 -6.63 4.16
N ALA A 28 -19.46 -7.56 4.37
CA ALA A 28 -19.15 -8.89 4.91
C ALA A 28 -18.23 -9.70 3.97
N GLU A 29 -18.45 -9.62 2.66
CA GLU A 29 -17.62 -10.30 1.66
C GLU A 29 -16.20 -9.72 1.66
N VAL A 30 -16.08 -8.40 1.69
CA VAL A 30 -14.79 -7.69 1.71
C VAL A 30 -13.99 -8.03 2.97
N LEU A 31 -14.62 -7.99 4.15
CA LEU A 31 -13.95 -8.34 5.41
C LEU A 31 -13.48 -9.81 5.44
N GLU A 32 -14.28 -10.73 4.87
CA GLU A 32 -13.86 -12.12 4.75
C GLU A 32 -12.61 -12.27 3.86
N ILE A 33 -12.57 -11.57 2.71
CA ILE A 33 -11.39 -11.57 1.82
C ILE A 33 -10.16 -11.03 2.55
N LEU A 34 -10.29 -9.91 3.26
CA LEU A 34 -9.18 -9.31 4.01
C LEU A 34 -8.65 -10.22 5.13
N SER A 35 -9.51 -11.09 5.68
CA SER A 35 -9.13 -12.05 6.74
C SER A 35 -8.18 -13.15 6.26
N VAL A 36 -7.97 -13.31 4.95
CA VAL A 36 -7.07 -14.32 4.38
C VAL A 36 -5.61 -13.98 4.69
N TYR A 37 -5.24 -12.69 4.63
CA TYR A 37 -3.92 -12.24 5.04
C TYR A 37 -3.87 -12.06 6.57
N GLY A 38 -2.80 -12.55 7.21
CA GLY A 38 -2.63 -12.57 8.67
C GLY A 38 -2.93 -13.94 9.31
N ARG A 39 -3.23 -14.97 8.52
CA ARG A 39 -3.50 -16.33 9.05
C ARG A 39 -2.23 -17.09 9.41
N GLU A 40 -1.11 -16.76 8.76
CA GLU A 40 0.16 -17.42 8.99
C GLU A 40 1.04 -16.62 9.97
N SER A 41 1.76 -17.32 10.84
CA SER A 41 2.57 -16.70 11.91
C SER A 41 3.68 -15.75 11.43
N TRP A 42 4.10 -15.86 10.16
CA TRP A 42 5.10 -14.99 9.55
C TRP A 42 4.50 -13.76 8.84
N GLN A 43 3.18 -13.70 8.70
CA GLN A 43 2.50 -12.54 8.11
C GLN A 43 2.37 -11.46 9.18
N CYS A 44 3.03 -10.32 8.97
CA CYS A 44 3.01 -9.20 9.90
C CYS A 44 2.37 -7.96 9.25
N GLY A 45 2.05 -6.96 10.08
CA GLY A 45 1.52 -5.68 9.60
C GLY A 45 0.15 -5.80 8.93
N GLU A 46 -0.73 -6.67 9.46
CA GLU A 46 -2.02 -7.01 8.86
C GLU A 46 -2.83 -5.79 8.41
N ASP A 47 -3.01 -4.81 9.29
CA ASP A 47 -3.82 -3.62 8.99
C ASP A 47 -3.21 -2.77 7.87
N ARG A 48 -1.88 -2.65 7.83
CA ARG A 48 -1.16 -1.93 6.77
C ARG A 48 -1.29 -2.64 5.43
N VAL A 49 -1.15 -3.96 5.41
CA VAL A 49 -1.29 -4.76 4.17
C VAL A 49 -2.73 -4.76 3.69
N ARG A 50 -3.70 -4.90 4.59
CA ARG A 50 -5.14 -4.84 4.26
C ARG A 50 -5.52 -3.47 3.67
N LEU A 51 -5.04 -2.37 4.25
CA LEU A 51 -5.25 -1.04 3.69
C LEU A 51 -4.58 -0.85 2.32
N ALA A 52 -3.36 -1.36 2.15
CA ALA A 52 -2.68 -1.33 0.86
C ALA A 52 -3.50 -2.06 -0.21
N ALA A 53 -4.01 -3.27 0.09
CA ALA A 53 -4.88 -4.02 -0.80
C ALA A 53 -6.20 -3.28 -1.10
N LEU A 54 -6.83 -2.65 -0.10
CA LEU A 54 -8.04 -1.85 -0.28
C LEU A 54 -7.81 -0.66 -1.21
N LYS A 55 -6.70 0.07 -1.03
CA LYS A 55 -6.33 1.20 -1.89
C LYS A 55 -6.18 0.78 -3.35
N LEU A 56 -5.46 -0.32 -3.58
CA LEU A 56 -5.21 -0.85 -4.92
C LEU A 56 -6.47 -1.44 -5.56
N ALA A 57 -7.40 -1.93 -4.75
CA ALA A 57 -8.67 -2.47 -5.21
C ALA A 57 -9.65 -1.38 -5.69
N ASP A 58 -9.58 -0.16 -5.15
CA ASP A 58 -10.40 0.99 -5.59
C ASP A 58 -11.91 0.66 -5.63
N GLY A 59 -12.43 0.05 -4.55
CA GLY A 59 -13.83 -0.35 -4.44
C GLY A 59 -14.23 -1.62 -5.24
N ASP A 60 -13.31 -2.24 -5.96
CA ASP A 60 -13.57 -3.45 -6.74
C ASP A 60 -13.22 -4.73 -5.95
N VAL A 61 -14.24 -5.55 -5.67
CA VAL A 61 -14.10 -6.80 -4.90
C VAL A 61 -13.22 -7.85 -5.63
N GLY A 62 -13.27 -7.87 -6.97
CA GLY A 62 -12.45 -8.79 -7.77
C GLY A 62 -10.98 -8.43 -7.71
N LYS A 63 -10.65 -7.13 -7.82
CA LYS A 63 -9.28 -6.63 -7.63
C LYS A 63 -8.79 -6.89 -6.21
N LEU A 64 -9.65 -6.67 -5.20
CA LEU A 64 -9.30 -6.93 -3.81
C LEU A 64 -8.84 -8.36 -3.58
N ARG A 65 -9.55 -9.35 -4.14
CA ARG A 65 -9.12 -10.76 -4.07
C ARG A 65 -7.72 -10.95 -4.67
N GLY A 66 -7.49 -10.37 -5.85
CA GLY A 66 -6.18 -10.44 -6.51
C GLY A 66 -5.05 -9.82 -5.70
N GLU A 67 -5.28 -8.68 -5.05
CA GLU A 67 -4.26 -8.03 -4.21
C GLU A 67 -4.00 -8.80 -2.91
N ILE A 68 -5.01 -9.45 -2.33
CA ILE A 68 -4.81 -10.33 -1.17
C ILE A 68 -4.02 -11.58 -1.56
N ASP A 69 -4.33 -12.21 -2.69
CA ASP A 69 -3.56 -13.35 -3.20
C ASP A 69 -2.08 -12.96 -3.45
N ARG A 70 -1.84 -11.76 -3.98
CA ARG A 70 -0.50 -11.19 -4.13
C ARG A 70 0.17 -10.95 -2.78
N ALA A 71 -0.54 -10.38 -1.81
CA ALA A 71 0.01 -10.09 -0.48
C ALA A 71 0.44 -11.35 0.26
N VAL A 72 -0.29 -12.46 0.11
CA VAL A 72 0.08 -13.75 0.70
C VAL A 72 1.43 -14.25 0.17
N LEU A 73 1.76 -13.98 -1.09
CA LEU A 73 3.03 -14.36 -1.72
C LEU A 73 4.15 -13.36 -1.43
N ASP A 74 3.85 -12.07 -1.59
CA ASP A 74 4.77 -10.96 -1.38
C ASP A 74 3.99 -9.68 -0.99
N TYR A 75 3.89 -9.43 0.31
CA TYR A 75 3.22 -8.24 0.82
C TYR A 75 4.02 -6.95 0.58
N HIS A 76 5.33 -7.03 0.31
CA HIS A 76 6.14 -5.84 0.09
C HIS A 76 5.75 -5.14 -1.22
N GLY A 77 5.47 -5.91 -2.28
CA GLY A 77 4.98 -5.36 -3.55
C GLY A 77 3.62 -4.67 -3.42
N VAL A 78 2.72 -5.22 -2.60
CA VAL A 78 1.39 -4.64 -2.33
C VAL A 78 1.53 -3.33 -1.55
N ILE A 79 2.34 -3.31 -0.49
CA ILE A 79 2.64 -2.09 0.26
C ILE A 79 3.28 -1.03 -0.64
N SER A 80 4.31 -1.41 -1.40
CA SER A 80 5.03 -0.46 -2.26
C SER A 80 4.12 0.11 -3.35
N GLY A 81 3.28 -0.71 -3.98
CA GLY A 81 2.34 -0.24 -4.99
C GLY A 81 1.26 0.69 -4.44
N ALA A 82 0.86 0.50 -3.19
CA ALA A 82 -0.15 1.33 -2.55
C ALA A 82 0.44 2.63 -1.97
N GLU A 83 1.52 2.54 -1.19
CA GLU A 83 2.09 3.67 -0.44
C GLU A 83 3.08 4.50 -1.26
N TYR A 84 3.77 3.86 -2.22
CA TYR A 84 4.89 4.44 -2.96
C TYR A 84 4.90 4.07 -4.45
N PRO A 85 3.78 4.27 -5.19
CA PRO A 85 3.69 3.88 -6.59
C PRO A 85 4.68 4.62 -7.49
N GLY A 86 4.86 5.94 -7.30
CA GLY A 86 5.83 6.72 -8.05
C GLY A 86 7.25 6.24 -7.79
N TYR A 87 7.61 6.05 -6.52
CA TYR A 87 8.94 5.58 -6.16
C TYR A 87 9.21 4.18 -6.73
N ALA A 88 8.24 3.26 -6.69
CA ALA A 88 8.38 1.91 -7.22
C ALA A 88 8.62 1.89 -8.74
N VAL A 89 8.00 2.80 -9.48
CA VAL A 89 8.09 2.89 -10.95
C VAL A 89 9.32 3.70 -11.39
N GLU A 90 9.55 4.85 -10.77
CA GLU A 90 10.53 5.84 -11.23
C GLU A 90 11.94 5.58 -10.66
N VAL A 91 12.01 5.02 -9.45
CA VAL A 91 13.28 4.87 -8.70
C VAL A 91 13.59 3.39 -8.42
N GLY A 92 12.60 2.59 -8.03
CA GLY A 92 12.78 1.25 -7.46
C GLY A 92 13.10 0.13 -8.44
N CYS A 93 12.74 0.26 -9.73
CA CYS A 93 13.07 -0.74 -10.76
C CYS A 93 14.41 -0.49 -11.48
N CYS A 94 15.03 0.67 -11.28
CA CYS A 94 16.21 1.09 -12.02
C CYS A 94 17.45 0.73 -11.19
N GLY A 95 18.09 -0.40 -11.48
CA GLY A 95 19.41 -0.77 -10.95
C GLY A 95 20.52 0.16 -11.44
N LEU A 96 20.38 1.45 -11.17
CA LEU A 96 21.31 2.48 -11.61
C LEU A 96 22.57 2.43 -10.72
N PRO A 97 23.76 2.51 -11.34
CA PRO A 97 25.02 2.48 -10.62
C PRO A 97 25.15 3.71 -9.72
N MET A 98 25.77 3.51 -8.56
CA MET A 98 25.95 4.57 -7.59
C MET A 98 27.21 5.42 -7.91
N ASP A 99 27.14 6.46 -8.76
CA ASP A 99 28.16 7.51 -8.95
C ASP A 99 27.64 8.96 -8.75
N ASP A 100 28.53 9.96 -8.61
CA ASP A 100 28.35 11.33 -8.04
C ASP A 100 27.09 12.17 -8.46
N GLU A 101 26.29 11.72 -9.42
CA GLU A 101 24.91 12.19 -9.75
C GLU A 101 23.87 11.95 -8.61
N HIS A 102 24.34 11.52 -7.42
CA HIS A 102 23.57 11.12 -6.24
C HIS A 102 22.73 12.24 -5.63
N CYS A 103 23.16 13.49 -5.66
CA CYS A 103 22.45 14.56 -4.96
C CYS A 103 21.14 14.92 -5.67
N GLU A 104 21.15 15.00 -7.01
CA GLU A 104 19.95 15.29 -7.80
C GLU A 104 19.01 14.08 -7.85
N HIS A 105 19.56 12.86 -7.98
CA HIS A 105 18.76 11.63 -7.87
C HIS A 105 18.14 11.46 -6.47
N ALA A 106 18.87 11.81 -5.39
CA ALA A 106 18.33 11.74 -4.04
C ALA A 106 17.28 12.83 -3.77
N ALA A 107 17.47 14.04 -4.33
CA ALA A 107 16.48 15.11 -4.25
C ALA A 107 15.19 14.73 -4.99
N HIS A 108 15.32 14.24 -6.23
CA HIS A 108 14.18 13.78 -7.02
C HIS A 108 13.46 12.59 -6.36
N ALA A 109 14.21 11.58 -5.91
CA ALA A 109 13.63 10.45 -5.19
C ALA A 109 12.92 10.89 -3.90
N LYS A 110 13.43 11.92 -3.21
CA LYS A 110 12.75 12.51 -2.05
C LYS A 110 11.43 13.18 -2.45
N GLU A 111 11.41 13.95 -3.53
CA GLU A 111 10.18 14.59 -4.03
C GLU A 111 9.11 13.55 -4.37
N VAL A 112 9.50 12.48 -5.07
CA VAL A 112 8.60 11.37 -5.41
C VAL A 112 8.05 10.68 -4.15
N ILE A 113 8.90 10.41 -3.15
CA ILE A 113 8.46 9.86 -1.85
C ILE A 113 7.47 10.79 -1.16
N ASP A 114 7.75 12.10 -1.11
CA ASP A 114 6.90 13.08 -0.44
C ASP A 114 5.53 13.22 -1.13
N ASP A 115 5.50 13.11 -2.46
CA ASP A 115 4.27 13.16 -3.26
C ASP A 115 3.43 11.89 -3.13
N ASP A 116 4.05 10.72 -3.23
CA ASP A 116 3.41 9.43 -2.96
C ASP A 116 2.80 9.40 -1.55
N TRP A 117 3.57 9.87 -0.56
CA TRP A 117 3.11 9.94 0.82
C TRP A 117 1.91 10.87 0.99
N ARG A 118 1.96 12.06 0.38
CA ARG A 118 0.83 13.00 0.40
C ARG A 118 -0.41 12.37 -0.21
N GLN A 119 -0.27 11.71 -1.36
CA GLN A 119 -1.37 11.04 -2.04
C GLN A 119 -1.96 9.90 -1.19
N TYR A 120 -1.12 9.11 -0.52
CA TYR A 120 -1.59 8.07 0.41
C TYR A 120 -2.34 8.66 1.61
N ARG A 121 -1.83 9.73 2.23
CA ARG A 121 -2.50 10.39 3.37
C ARG A 121 -3.86 10.97 2.99
N VAL A 122 -3.93 11.67 1.86
CA VAL A 122 -5.20 12.21 1.34
C VAL A 122 -6.22 11.09 1.12
N TRP A 123 -5.80 9.96 0.53
CA TRP A 123 -6.68 8.80 0.37
C TRP A 123 -7.09 8.18 1.72
N LEU A 124 -6.19 8.08 2.70
CA LEU A 124 -6.50 7.41 3.97
C LEU A 124 -7.44 8.25 4.87
N GLU A 125 -7.34 9.58 4.78
CA GLU A 125 -8.07 10.54 5.61
C GLU A 125 -9.36 11.06 4.98
N GLY A 126 -9.49 11.04 3.64
CA GLY A 126 -10.67 11.49 2.90
C GLY A 126 -11.87 10.57 3.06
#